data_AF-A0A0G3BV60-F1
#
_entry.id   AF-A0A0G3BV60-F1
#
_cell.length_a   1.000
_cell.length_b   1.000
_cell.length_c   1.000
_cell.angle_alpha   90.00
_cell.angle_beta   90.00
_cell.angle_gamma   90.00
#
_symmetry.space_group_name_H-M   'P 1'
#
loop_
_entity.id
_entity.type
_entity.pdbx_description
1 polymer ?
#
loop_
_entity_poly.entity_id
_entity_poly.type
_entity_poly.pdbx_seq_one_letter_code
_entity_poly.pdbx_strand_id
1 'polypeptide(L)'
;MRALLWLFRAAIFFLLFAFALNNQHEALLHWFFGYESRAPMVFIVLAAFALGCAFGVLAMVPSWWRHRRAARSTPLPTPAETPAATAPVVVEEALPLMHPPRDGL
;
A
#
# COMPACT_ATOMS: atom_id res chain seq x y z
N MET A 1 18.79 -9.26 13.64
CA MET A 1 17.95 -8.09 13.29
C MET A 1 17.96 -6.98 14.36
N ARG A 2 17.83 -7.30 15.66
CA ARG A 2 17.82 -6.27 16.73
C ARG A 2 19.09 -5.41 16.79
N ALA A 3 20.27 -6.00 16.51
CA ALA A 3 21.53 -5.27 16.45
C ALA A 3 21.54 -4.17 15.37
N LEU A 4 20.96 -4.45 14.19
CA LEU A 4 20.88 -3.47 13.10
C LEU A 4 19.96 -2.30 13.47
N LEU A 5 18.82 -2.57 14.11
CA LEU A 5 17.96 -1.50 14.64
C LEU A 5 18.67 -0.69 15.75
N TRP A 6 19.48 -1.34 16.58
CA TRP A 6 20.29 -0.65 17.60
C TRP A 6 21.33 0.27 16.96
N LEU A 7 22.06 -0.23 15.96
CA LEU A 7 23.05 0.54 15.23
C LEU A 7 22.40 1.72 14.48
N PHE A 8 21.23 1.50 13.88
CA PHE A 8 20.47 2.55 13.22
C PHE A 8 20.03 3.65 14.20
N ARG A 9 19.51 3.27 15.38
CA ARG A 9 19.16 4.23 16.44
C ARG A 9 20.39 5.00 16.94
N ALA A 10 21.51 4.31 17.12
CA ALA A 10 22.78 4.93 17.51
C ALA A 10 23.29 5.88 16.41
N ALA A 11 23.20 5.51 15.14
CA ALA A 11 23.58 6.35 14.01
C ALA A 11 22.73 7.61 13.93
N ILE A 12 21.40 7.50 14.09
CA ILE A 12 20.51 8.67 14.17
C ILE A 12 20.90 9.56 15.35
N PHE A 13 21.13 8.97 16.53
CA PHE A 13 21.54 9.73 17.71
C PHE A 13 22.85 10.48 17.46
N PHE A 14 23.88 9.79 16.95
CA PHE A 14 25.16 10.40 16.63
C PHE A 14 25.02 11.52 15.60
N LEU A 15 24.19 11.32 14.57
CA LEU A 15 23.94 12.34 13.57
C LEU A 15 23.28 13.58 14.18
N LEU A 16 22.22 13.41 14.97
CA LEU A 16 21.54 14.50 15.65
C LEU A 16 22.44 15.20 16.68
N PHE A 17 23.26 14.43 17.39
CA PHE A 17 24.20 14.95 18.39
C PHE A 17 25.36 15.74 17.76
N ALA A 18 25.99 15.17 16.72
CA ALA A 18 27.03 15.85 15.96
C ALA A 18 26.47 17.10 15.27
N PHE A 19 25.25 17.01 14.74
CA PHE A 19 24.55 18.16 14.19
C PHE A 19 24.32 19.24 15.27
N ALA A 20 23.89 18.86 16.47
CA ALA A 20 23.72 19.78 17.58
C ALA A 20 25.03 20.46 17.99
N LEU A 21 26.13 19.71 18.09
CA LEU A 21 27.47 20.25 18.39
C LEU A 21 27.97 21.19 17.30
N ASN A 22 27.75 20.87 16.02
CA ASN A 22 28.19 21.71 14.90
C ASN A 22 27.31 22.95 14.68
N ASN A 23 26.09 22.97 15.25
CA ASN A 23 25.10 24.04 15.06
C ASN A 23 24.69 24.69 16.39
N GLN A 24 25.64 24.84 17.32
CA GLN A 24 25.43 25.56 18.59
C GLN A 24 25.37 27.08 18.41
N HIS A 25 25.61 27.59 17.20
CA HIS A 25 25.57 29.01 16.89
C HIS A 25 24.16 29.60 17.06
N GLU A 26 24.09 30.82 17.58
CA GLU A 26 22.85 31.60 17.62
C GLU A 26 22.51 32.11 16.22
N ALA A 27 21.27 31.89 15.79
CA ALA A 27 20.71 32.49 14.60
C ALA A 27 19.72 33.60 14.95
N LEU A 28 19.78 34.67 14.16
CA LEU A 28 18.82 35.77 14.19
C LEU A 28 17.68 35.48 13.22
N LEU A 29 16.49 35.37 13.78
CA LEU A 29 15.25 35.26 13.02
C LEU A 29 14.62 36.65 12.96
N HIS A 30 14.59 37.20 11.75
CA HIS A 30 13.99 38.50 11.49
C HIS A 30 12.51 38.29 11.23
N TRP A 31 11.68 38.73 12.16
CA TRP A 31 10.23 38.72 12.03
C TRP A 31 9.74 40.05 11.45
N PHE A 32 8.46 40.11 11.18
CA PHE A 32 7.80 41.32 10.72
C PHE A 32 7.85 42.42 11.80
N PHE A 33 7.81 43.69 11.39
CA PHE A 33 7.86 44.88 12.28
C PHE A 33 9.19 45.09 13.05
N GLY A 34 10.30 44.55 12.55
CA GLY A 34 11.63 44.75 13.14
C GLY A 34 11.88 43.94 14.41
N TYR A 35 11.02 42.95 14.71
CA TYR A 35 11.23 42.04 15.82
C TYR A 35 12.27 40.99 15.44
N GLU A 36 13.36 40.91 16.20
CA GLU A 36 14.41 39.93 15.99
C GLU A 36 14.42 38.95 17.15
N SER A 37 14.28 37.65 16.88
CA SER A 37 14.44 36.61 17.90
C SER A 37 15.76 35.87 17.69
N ARG A 38 16.54 35.74 18.75
CA ARG A 38 17.75 34.91 18.76
C ARG A 38 17.39 33.52 19.27
N ALA A 39 17.70 32.49 18.48
CA ALA A 39 17.54 31.11 18.89
C ALA A 39 18.72 30.28 18.35
N PRO A 40 19.18 29.25 19.08
CA PRO A 40 20.22 28.36 18.58
C PRO A 40 19.78 27.66 17.28
N MET A 41 20.65 27.64 16.26
CA MET A 41 20.35 27.08 14.93
C MET A 41 19.84 25.65 14.99
N VAL A 42 20.39 24.83 15.90
CA VAL A 42 19.98 23.44 16.08
C VAL A 42 18.46 23.31 16.29
N PHE A 43 17.85 24.18 17.11
CA PHE A 43 16.41 24.10 17.39
C PHE A 43 15.57 24.50 16.18
N ILE A 44 16.02 25.50 15.43
CA ILE A 44 15.33 25.99 14.22
C ILE A 44 15.28 24.87 13.18
N VAL A 45 16.43 24.25 12.88
CA VAL A 45 16.51 23.17 11.89
C VAL A 45 15.74 21.94 12.34
N LEU A 46 15.85 21.56 13.63
CA LEU A 46 15.11 20.42 14.16
C LEU A 46 13.60 20.63 14.08
N ALA A 47 13.10 21.82 14.40
CA ALA A 47 11.68 22.15 14.28
C ALA A 47 11.19 22.11 12.83
N ALA A 48 11.94 22.72 11.91
CA ALA A 48 11.61 22.70 10.48
C ALA A 48 11.60 21.26 9.92
N PHE A 49 12.58 20.45 10.29
CA PHE A 49 12.66 19.04 9.89
C PHE A 49 11.50 18.23 10.46
N ALA A 50 11.20 18.36 11.75
CA ALA A 50 10.09 17.66 12.40
C ALA A 50 8.73 18.02 11.76
N LEU A 51 8.52 19.30 11.46
CA LEU A 51 7.34 19.77 10.71
C LEU A 51 7.30 19.15 9.31
N GLY A 52 8.41 19.19 8.56
CA GLY A 52 8.52 18.58 7.24
C GLY A 52 8.22 17.07 7.25
N CYS A 53 8.74 16.34 8.24
CA CYS A 53 8.42 14.92 8.45
C CYS A 53 6.94 14.71 8.77
N ALA A 54 6.36 15.53 9.65
CA ALA A 54 4.94 15.44 9.99
C ALA A 54 4.07 15.66 8.74
N PHE A 55 4.36 16.67 7.92
CA PHE A 55 3.68 16.90 6.65
C PHE A 55 3.91 15.77 5.64
N GLY A 56 5.13 15.25 5.52
CA GLY A 56 5.44 14.11 4.64
C GLY A 56 4.65 12.85 5.02
N VAL A 57 4.59 12.53 6.32
CA VAL A 57 3.75 11.44 6.83
C VAL A 57 2.28 11.73 6.55
N LEU A 58 1.78 12.92 6.87
CA LEU A 58 0.38 13.30 6.61
C LEU A 58 0.03 13.20 5.12
N ALA A 59 0.95 13.52 4.21
CA ALA A 59 0.75 13.40 2.77
C ALA A 59 0.70 11.93 2.30
N MET A 60 1.39 11.02 2.99
CA MET A 60 1.38 9.57 2.71
C MET A 60 0.21 8.81 3.36
N VAL A 61 -0.39 9.33 4.43
CA VAL A 61 -1.57 8.72 5.07
C VAL A 61 -2.78 8.54 4.13
N PRO A 62 -3.22 9.55 3.35
CA PRO A 62 -4.41 9.42 2.51
C PRO A 62 -4.23 8.42 1.36
N SER A 63 -3.03 8.32 0.78
CA SER A 63 -2.76 7.33 -0.27
C SER A 63 -2.84 5.91 0.28
N TRP A 64 -2.29 5.66 1.48
CA TRP A 64 -2.38 4.37 2.15
C TRP A 64 -3.82 3.96 2.51
N TRP A 65 -4.65 4.91 2.93
CA TRP A 65 -6.08 4.66 3.17
C TRP A 65 -6.84 4.28 1.90
N ARG A 66 -6.53 4.93 0.78
CA ARG A 66 -7.17 4.66 -0.51
C ARG A 66 -6.81 3.26 -1.03
N HIS A 67 -5.55 2.84 -0.89
CA HIS A 67 -5.13 1.47 -1.20
C HIS A 67 -5.76 0.42 -0.26
N ARG A 68 -5.83 0.69 1.05
CA ARG A 68 -6.52 -0.21 2.01
C ARG A 68 -8.01 -0.38 1.70
N ARG A 69 -8.68 0.68 1.27
CA ARG A 69 -10.11 0.65 0.91
C ARG A 69 -10.33 -0.13 -0.39
N ALA A 70 -9.47 0.05 -1.39
CA ALA A 70 -9.49 -0.72 -2.64
C ALA A 70 -9.24 -2.23 -2.41
N ALA A 71 -8.34 -2.59 -1.50
CA ALA A 71 -8.08 -4.00 -1.14
C ALA A 71 -9.25 -4.68 -0.41
N ARG A 72 -10.16 -3.91 0.21
CA ARG A 72 -11.42 -4.42 0.78
C ARG A 72 -12.57 -4.51 -0.23
N SER A 73 -12.42 -3.84 -1.37
CA SER A 73 -13.40 -3.82 -2.44
C SER A 73 -13.06 -4.79 -3.58
N THR A 74 -12.03 -5.63 -3.45
CA THR A 74 -11.81 -6.73 -4.38
C THR A 74 -13.01 -7.66 -4.28
N PRO A 75 -13.92 -7.67 -5.26
CA PRO A 75 -15.01 -8.63 -5.26
C PRO A 75 -14.36 -10.00 -5.31
N LEU A 76 -14.81 -10.95 -4.49
CA LEU A 76 -14.47 -12.34 -4.74
C LEU A 76 -14.81 -12.61 -6.21
N PRO A 77 -13.92 -13.26 -6.99
CA PRO A 77 -14.32 -13.72 -8.30
C PRO A 77 -15.52 -14.66 -8.09
N THR A 78 -16.70 -14.22 -8.51
CA THR A 78 -17.90 -15.06 -8.57
C THR A 78 -17.53 -16.31 -9.36
N PRO A 79 -17.56 -17.50 -8.75
CA PRO A 79 -17.40 -18.73 -9.51
C PRO A 79 -18.61 -18.87 -10.46
N ALA A 80 -18.29 -19.01 -11.74
CA ALA A 80 -19.14 -19.53 -12.81
C ALA A 80 -20.39 -18.70 -13.20
N GLU A 81 -20.23 -17.92 -14.27
CA GLU A 81 -21.00 -18.22 -15.48
C GLU A 81 -20.01 -18.57 -16.58
N THR A 82 -19.69 -19.86 -16.69
CA THR A 82 -19.35 -20.44 -17.99
C THR A 82 -20.63 -20.30 -18.81
N PRO A 83 -20.66 -19.55 -19.93
CA PRO A 83 -21.78 -19.62 -20.85
C PRO A 83 -21.88 -21.08 -21.29
N ALA A 84 -22.94 -21.74 -20.84
CA ALA A 84 -23.29 -23.07 -21.28
C ALA A 84 -23.29 -23.05 -22.81
N ALA A 85 -22.34 -23.78 -23.38
CA ALA A 85 -22.22 -23.98 -24.80
C ALA A 85 -23.53 -24.59 -25.31
N THR A 86 -24.32 -23.75 -25.98
CA THR A 86 -25.41 -24.17 -26.84
C THR A 86 -24.82 -24.96 -28.00
N ALA A 87 -25.00 -26.29 -28.00
CA ALA A 87 -25.20 -27.18 -29.18
C ALA A 87 -24.72 -28.63 -28.88
N PRO A 88 -25.22 -29.64 -29.60
CA PRO A 88 -26.62 -30.04 -29.79
C PRO A 88 -26.85 -31.44 -29.18
N VAL A 89 -28.10 -31.77 -28.85
CA VAL A 89 -28.51 -33.12 -28.44
C VAL A 89 -28.26 -34.06 -29.61
N VAL A 90 -27.25 -34.91 -29.45
CA VAL A 90 -26.99 -36.09 -30.27
C VAL A 90 -28.23 -36.99 -30.15
N VAL A 91 -28.99 -37.08 -31.24
CA VAL A 91 -30.03 -38.09 -31.41
C VAL A 91 -29.30 -39.40 -31.69
N GLU A 92 -28.89 -40.06 -30.61
CA GLU A 92 -28.31 -41.39 -30.63
C GLU A 92 -29.44 -42.41 -30.75
N GLU A 93 -29.74 -42.76 -32.00
CA GLU A 93 -29.91 -44.15 -32.44
C GLU A 93 -30.60 -45.12 -31.45
N ALA A 94 -31.88 -44.87 -31.17
CA ALA A 94 -32.77 -45.90 -30.64
C ALA A 94 -33.31 -46.75 -31.80
N LEU A 95 -32.50 -47.71 -32.28
CA LEU A 95 -32.94 -48.83 -33.10
C LEU A 95 -33.19 -50.05 -32.19
N PRO A 96 -34.44 -50.30 -31.73
CA PRO A 96 -34.75 -51.60 -31.17
C PRO A 96 -34.85 -52.59 -32.33
N LEU A 97 -33.92 -53.53 -32.34
CA LEU A 97 -33.96 -54.79 -33.07
C LEU A 97 -35.36 -55.42 -33.00
N MET A 98 -36.18 -55.18 -34.02
CA MET A 98 -37.41 -55.93 -34.26
C MET A 98 -37.10 -57.03 -35.27
N HIS A 99 -37.07 -58.24 -34.72
CA HIS A 99 -36.79 -59.54 -35.32
C HIS A 99 -37.67 -59.86 -36.56
N PRO A 100 -37.16 -60.56 -37.59
CA PRO A 100 -37.98 -61.04 -38.71
C PRO A 100 -38.93 -62.15 -38.25
N PRO A 101 -40.18 -62.23 -38.76
CA PRO A 101 -41.02 -63.40 -38.53
C PRO A 101 -40.43 -64.59 -39.30
N ARG A 102 -39.94 -65.59 -38.57
CA ARG A 102 -39.59 -66.90 -39.12
C ARG A 102 -40.79 -67.85 -39.02
N ASP A 103 -41.16 -68.34 -40.20
CA ASP A 103 -41.73 -69.65 -40.53
C ASP A 103 -43.18 -70.00 -40.16
N GLY A 104 -43.93 -70.34 -41.22
CA GLY A 104 -44.55 -71.67 -41.28
C GLY A 104 -46.06 -71.76 -41.18
N LEU A 105 -46.78 -71.45 -42.28
CA LEU A 105 -47.84 -72.25 -42.94
C LEU A 105 -48.52 -71.43 -44.04
#